data_AF-A0A1S6FJ03-F1
#
_entry.id   AF-A0A1S6FJ03-F1
#
_cell.length_a   1.000
_cell.length_b   1.000
_cell.length_c   1.000
_cell.angle_alpha   90.00
_cell.angle_beta   90.00
_cell.angle_gamma   90.00
#
_symmetry.space_group_name_H-M   'P 1'
#
loop_
_entity.id
_entity.type
_entity.pdbx_description
1 polymer ?
#
loop_
_entity_poly.entity_id
_entity_poly.type
_entity_poly.pdbx_seq_one_letter_code
_entity_poly.pdbx_strand_id
1 'polypeptide(L)' 'MAKLSPSRRNSSRPEADAYDAWFRAKVKKAMNSSEPSITHDEVMREMRAIIDSYRNASDTLAS' A
#
# COMPACT_ATOMS: atom_id res chain seq x y z
N MET A 1 14.13 -26.97 -2.82
CA MET A 1 13.10 -25.93 -2.62
C MET A 1 12.50 -25.60 -3.98
N ALA A 2 11.32 -26.15 -4.28
CA ALA A 2 10.67 -25.93 -5.57
C ALA A 2 10.28 -24.45 -5.69
N LYS A 3 10.85 -23.75 -6.68
CA LYS A 3 10.46 -22.37 -6.98
C LYS A 3 8.98 -22.40 -7.37
N LEU A 4 8.17 -21.69 -6.58
CA LEU A 4 6.75 -21.48 -6.79
C LEU A 4 6.54 -21.10 -8.27
N SER A 5 5.82 -21.94 -9.02
CA SER A 5 5.60 -21.70 -10.44
C SER A 5 4.82 -20.41 -10.65
N PRO A 6 5.17 -19.54 -11.62
CA PRO A 6 4.58 -18.22 -11.70
C PRO A 6 3.14 -18.32 -12.21
N SER A 7 2.17 -18.02 -11.35
CA SER A 7 0.82 -17.65 -11.79
C SER A 7 0.90 -16.31 -12.54
N ARG A 8 1.08 -16.42 -13.86
CA ARG A 8 0.64 -15.53 -14.95
C ARG A 8 0.60 -13.99 -14.69
N ARG A 9 1.51 -13.29 -15.41
CA ARG A 9 1.39 -11.93 -16.00
C ARG A 9 1.47 -10.70 -15.07
N ASN A 10 2.69 -10.14 -14.88
CA ASN A 10 2.91 -8.67 -15.00
C ASN A 10 4.37 -8.16 -15.13
N SER A 11 5.45 -8.95 -15.19
CA SER A 11 6.78 -8.36 -14.96
C SER A 11 7.87 -8.71 -15.99
N SER A 12 8.47 -7.66 -16.55
CA SER A 12 9.78 -7.70 -17.20
C SER A 12 10.84 -8.04 -16.15
N ARG A 13 11.75 -8.94 -16.54
CA ARG A 13 12.46 -9.88 -15.66
C ARG A 13 13.37 -9.31 -14.54
N PRO A 14 14.01 -8.12 -14.59
CA PRO A 14 14.87 -7.65 -13.50
C PRO A 14 14.16 -6.80 -12.43
N GLU A 15 13.10 -6.06 -12.80
CA GLU A 15 12.33 -5.23 -11.84
C GLU A 15 11.43 -6.09 -10.94
N ALA A 16 11.07 -7.29 -11.42
CA ALA A 16 10.25 -8.26 -10.70
C ALA A 16 10.87 -8.68 -9.34
N ASP A 17 12.18 -8.96 -9.34
CA ASP A 17 12.87 -9.47 -8.16
C ASP A 17 13.07 -8.39 -7.10
N ALA A 18 13.39 -7.16 -7.53
CA ALA A 18 13.47 -6.00 -6.64
C ALA A 18 12.10 -5.67 -6.02
N TYR A 19 11.03 -5.75 -6.81
CA TYR A 19 9.67 -5.56 -6.33
C TYR A 19 9.25 -6.65 -5.33
N ASP A 20 9.50 -7.94 -5.63
CA ASP A 20 9.16 -9.05 -4.74
C ASP A 20 9.93 -8.95 -3.41
N ALA A 21 11.21 -8.61 -3.44
CA ALA A 21 12.02 -8.40 -2.24
C ALA A 21 11.46 -7.28 -1.35
N TRP A 22 11.16 -6.12 -1.95
CA TRP A 22 10.55 -4.99 -1.23
C TRP A 22 9.16 -5.35 -0.67
N PHE A 23 8.31 -5.99 -1.48
CA PHE A 23 6.96 -6.37 -1.08
C PHE A 23 6.98 -7.34 0.11
N ARG A 24 7.82 -8.38 0.06
CA ARG A 24 7.98 -9.33 1.17
C ARG A 24 8.50 -8.64 2.43
N ALA A 25 9.45 -7.71 2.31
CA ALA A 25 9.95 -6.95 3.46
C ALA A 25 8.84 -6.09 4.09
N LYS A 26 8.01 -5.44 3.27
CA LYS A 26 6.87 -4.64 3.74
C LYS A 26 5.82 -5.50 4.45
N VAL A 27 5.49 -6.66 3.89
CA VAL A 27 4.55 -7.62 4.51
C VAL A 27 5.10 -8.12 5.85
N LYS A 28 6.37 -8.52 5.91
CA LYS A 28 7.00 -8.97 7.17
C LYS A 28 6.98 -7.89 8.25
N LYS A 29 7.25 -6.63 7.88
CA LYS A 29 7.14 -5.50 8.80
C LYS A 29 5.71 -5.33 9.34
N ALA A 30 4.70 -5.43 8.47
CA ALA A 30 3.30 -5.32 8.88
C ALA A 30 2.88 -6.48 9.80
N MET A 31 3.29 -7.72 9.49
CA MET A 31 3.00 -8.89 10.33
C MET A 31 3.65 -8.82 11.72
N ASN A 32 4.82 -8.17 11.81
CA ASN A 32 5.52 -7.98 13.08
C ASN A 32 5.10 -6.70 13.82
N SER A 33 4.16 -5.92 13.28
CA SER A 33 3.67 -4.72 13.94
C SER A 33 2.83 -5.10 15.16
N SER A 34 3.07 -4.44 16.29
CA SER A 34 2.23 -4.54 17.49
C SER A 34 1.07 -3.54 17.49
N GLU A 35 0.89 -2.80 16.39
CA GLU A 35 -0.19 -1.83 16.28
C GLU A 35 -1.55 -2.53 16.27
N PRO A 36 -2.55 -1.93 16.93
CA PRO A 36 -3.90 -2.48 16.93
C PRO A 36 -4.48 -2.47 15.51
N SER A 37 -5.25 -3.50 15.18
CA SER A 37 -6.04 -3.48 13.95
C SER A 37 -7.16 -2.44 14.06
N ILE A 38 -7.34 -1.65 13.02
CA ILE A 38 -8.42 -0.67 12.91
C ILE A 38 -9.58 -1.23 12.10
N THR A 39 -10.80 -0.77 12.38
CA THR A 39 -11.99 -1.20 11.66
C THR A 39 -12.01 -0.61 10.24
N HIS A 40 -12.79 -1.22 9.36
CA HIS A 40 -12.98 -0.69 8.00
C HIS A 40 -13.50 0.76 8.02
N ASP A 41 -14.47 1.06 8.87
CA ASP A 41 -15.06 2.40 8.98
C ASP A 41 -14.05 3.44 9.43
N GLU A 42 -13.15 3.06 10.34
CA GLU A 42 -12.06 3.91 10.82
C GLU A 42 -11.09 4.26 9.68
N VAL A 43 -10.59 3.25 8.96
CA VAL A 43 -9.73 3.44 7.77
C VAL A 43 -10.39 4.39 6.78
N MET A 44 -11.67 4.16 6.48
CA MET A 44 -12.37 4.96 5.48
C MET A 44 -12.61 6.39 5.95
N ARG A 45 -12.77 6.63 7.27
CA ARG A 45 -12.86 7.97 7.85
C ARG A 45 -11.54 8.71 7.70
N GLU A 46 -10.43 8.08 8.06
CA GLU A 46 -9.09 8.67 7.92
C GLU A 46 -8.76 9.00 6.46
N MET A 47 -9.03 8.06 5.54
CA MET A 47 -8.76 8.28 4.11
C MET A 47 -9.58 9.42 3.52
N ARG A 48 -10.86 9.56 3.90
CA ARG A 48 -11.69 10.70 3.49
C ARG A 48 -11.13 12.02 3.99
N ALA A 49 -10.70 12.09 5.25
CA ALA A 49 -10.11 13.31 5.81
C ALA A 49 -8.85 13.76 5.05
N ILE A 50 -8.00 12.81 4.67
CA ILE A 50 -6.80 13.09 3.84
C ILE A 50 -7.23 13.65 2.48
N ILE A 51 -8.15 12.99 1.78
CA ILE A 51 -8.62 13.44 0.46
C ILE A 51 -9.23 14.85 0.54
N ASP A 52 -10.08 15.09 1.53
CA ASP A 52 -10.76 16.37 1.69
C ASP A 52 -9.77 17.48 2.05
N SER A 53 -8.69 17.18 2.79
CA SER A 53 -7.61 18.15 3.04
C SER A 53 -6.94 18.64 1.76
N TYR A 54 -6.69 17.74 0.80
CA TYR A 54 -6.10 18.10 -0.49
C TYR A 54 -7.08 18.87 -1.38
N ARG A 55 -8.36 18.53 -1.34
CA ARG A 55 -9.41 19.26 -2.07
C ARG A 55 -9.55 20.68 -1.57
N ASN A 56 -9.70 20.86 -0.26
CA ASN A 56 -9.84 22.17 0.36
C ASN A 56 -8.60 23.04 0.11
N ALA A 57 -7.41 22.45 0.15
CA ALA A 57 -6.17 23.15 -0.19
C ALA A 57 -6.15 23.59 -1.66
N SER A 58 -6.60 22.73 -2.58
CA SER A 58 -6.73 23.08 -4.00
C SER A 58 -7.77 24.19 -4.23
N ASP A 59 -8.90 24.14 -3.52
CA ASP A 59 -9.99 25.12 -3.65
C ASP A 59 -9.58 26.49 -3.07
N THR A 60 -8.78 26.49 -2.00
CA THR A 60 -8.21 27.71 -1.41
C THR A 60 -7.19 28.36 -2.33
N LEU A 61 -6.47 27.58 -3.15
CA LEU A 61 -5.53 28.09 -4.14
C LEU A 61 -6.21 28.55 -5.44
N ALA A 62 -7.44 28.09 -5.69
CA ALA A 62 -8.25 28.44 -6.86
C ALA A 62 -9.19 29.65 -6.63
N SER A 63 -9.25 30.15 -5.39
CA SER A 63 -10.04 31.32 -4.97
C SER A 63 -9.15 32.54 -4.76
#